data_AF-A0A523RDP7-F1
#
_entry.id   AF-A0A523RDP7-F1
#
_cell.length_a   1.000
_cell.length_b   1.000
_cell.length_c   1.000
_cell.angle_alpha   90.00
_cell.angle_beta   90.00
_cell.angle_gamma   90.00
#
_symmetry.space_group_name_H-M   'P 1'
#
loop_
_entity.id
_entity.type
_entity.pdbx_description
1 polymer ?
#
loop_
_entity_poly.entity_id
_entity_poly.type
_entity_poly.pdbx_seq_one_letter_code
_entity_poly.pdbx_strand_id
1 'polypeptide(L)'
;MKRNKFLQLFHNISNSKIRHRGPLILRLYGLLNEVDFENENRFILCNFIDQNSELFRLSRDIYELNNDVTLNQLFLFAYSKARINNLIPNLYSEYINSINAISQKIDTQSNLS
;
A
#
# COMPACT_ATOMS: atom_id res chain seq x y z
N MET A 1 9.92 0.12 -20.26
CA MET A 1 10.85 -0.58 -19.35
C MET A 1 10.34 -0.70 -17.90
N LYS A 2 9.75 0.36 -17.29
CA LYS A 2 9.22 0.32 -15.91
C LYS A 2 8.12 -0.74 -15.66
N ARG A 3 7.20 -0.98 -16.60
CA ARG A 3 6.07 -1.93 -16.50
C ARG A 3 6.49 -3.40 -16.24
N ASN A 4 7.35 -3.96 -17.10
CA ASN A 4 7.76 -5.36 -16.95
C ASN A 4 8.54 -5.58 -15.66
N LYS A 5 9.33 -4.59 -15.24
CA LYS A 5 10.06 -4.62 -13.97
C LYS A 5 9.10 -4.58 -12.78
N PHE A 6 8.09 -3.70 -12.80
CA PHE A 6 7.05 -3.61 -11.77
C PHE A 6 6.28 -4.92 -11.59
N LEU A 7 5.73 -5.46 -12.69
CA LEU A 7 4.95 -6.70 -12.65
C LEU A 7 5.80 -7.91 -12.24
N GLN A 8 7.04 -8.01 -12.71
CA GLN A 8 7.96 -9.06 -12.28
C GLN A 8 8.29 -8.96 -10.78
N LEU A 9 8.62 -7.77 -10.28
CA LEU A 9 8.92 -7.57 -8.86
C LEU A 9 7.71 -7.86 -7.98
N PHE A 10 6.52 -7.40 -8.39
CA PHE A 10 5.28 -7.69 -7.68
C PHE A 10 4.98 -9.19 -7.63
N HIS A 11 5.04 -9.88 -8.77
CA HIS A 11 4.79 -11.31 -8.85
C HIS A 11 5.77 -12.12 -8.00
N ASN A 12 7.03 -11.69 -7.95
CA ASN A 12 8.06 -12.29 -7.09
C ASN A 12 7.76 -12.10 -5.60
N ILE A 13 7.23 -10.94 -5.20
CA ILE A 13 6.85 -10.67 -3.81
C ILE A 13 5.60 -11.46 -3.44
N SER A 14 4.56 -11.44 -4.28
CA SER A 14 3.27 -12.11 -4.03
C SER A 14 3.39 -13.64 -3.95
N ASN A 15 4.32 -14.23 -4.71
CA ASN A 15 4.56 -15.68 -4.70
C ASN A 15 5.66 -16.10 -3.72
N SER A 16 6.27 -15.16 -2.99
CA SER A 16 7.33 -15.52 -2.06
C SER A 16 6.78 -16.33 -0.90
N LYS A 17 7.51 -17.38 -0.49
CA LYS A 17 7.16 -18.23 0.68
C LYS A 17 7.36 -17.52 2.03
N ILE A 18 7.40 -16.19 2.05
CA ILE A 18 7.61 -15.43 3.28
C ILE A 18 6.40 -15.66 4.19
N ARG A 19 6.65 -16.36 5.31
CA ARG A 19 5.63 -16.74 6.29
C ARG A 19 4.97 -15.55 6.97
N HIS A 20 5.63 -14.39 6.96
CA HIS A 20 5.23 -13.20 7.72
C HIS A 20 4.82 -12.05 6.80
N ARG A 21 3.59 -11.57 6.99
CA ARG A 21 3.01 -10.48 6.18
C ARG A 21 3.68 -9.12 6.41
N GLY A 22 4.29 -8.89 7.57
CA GLY A 22 4.98 -7.63 7.89
C GLY A 22 6.12 -7.29 6.92
N PRO A 23 7.12 -8.17 6.74
CA PRO A 23 8.17 -8.00 5.73
C PRO A 23 7.65 -7.84 4.29
N LEU A 24 6.51 -8.49 3.96
CA LEU A 24 5.90 -8.34 2.64
C LEU A 24 5.33 -6.95 2.41
N ILE A 25 4.64 -6.39 3.41
CA ILE A 25 4.13 -5.00 3.36
C ILE A 25 5.28 -4.01 3.10
N LEU A 26 6.41 -4.16 3.80
CA LEU A 26 7.59 -3.32 3.59
C LEU A 26 8.13 -3.42 2.16
N ARG A 27 8.16 -4.63 1.58
CA ARG A 27 8.59 -4.82 0.19
C ARG A 27 7.62 -4.20 -0.81
N LEU A 28 6.32 -4.29 -0.58
CA LEU A 28 5.30 -3.68 -1.45
C LEU A 28 5.34 -2.15 -1.38
N TYR A 29 5.49 -1.60 -0.18
CA TYR A 29 5.70 -0.18 0.04
C TYR A 29 6.96 0.34 -0.68
N GLY A 30 8.08 -0.36 -0.52
CA GLY A 30 9.34 -0.04 -1.19
C GLY A 30 9.24 -0.14 -2.71
N LEU A 31 8.61 -1.20 -3.23
CA LEU A 31 8.37 -1.38 -4.66
C LEU A 31 7.64 -0.19 -5.27
N LEU A 32 6.57 0.28 -4.63
CA LEU A 32 5.79 1.42 -5.12
C LEU A 32 6.62 2.71 -5.14
N ASN A 33 7.46 2.95 -4.13
CA ASN A 33 8.41 4.08 -4.17
C ASN A 33 9.46 3.93 -5.29
N GLU A 34 9.99 2.71 -5.52
CA GLU A 34 10.99 2.46 -6.57
C GLU A 34 10.47 2.70 -8.00
N VAL A 35 9.15 2.70 -8.18
CA VAL A 35 8.51 2.92 -9.49
C VAL A 35 7.80 4.27 -9.60
N ASP A 36 8.06 5.18 -8.67
CA ASP A 36 7.48 6.54 -8.58
C ASP A 36 5.94 6.54 -8.38
N PHE A 37 5.42 5.58 -7.62
CA PHE A 37 4.00 5.44 -7.25
C PHE A 37 3.76 5.86 -5.79
N GLU A 38 4.40 6.95 -5.34
CA GLU A 38 4.27 7.46 -3.97
C GLU A 38 2.83 7.90 -3.66
N ASN A 39 2.10 8.40 -4.65
CA ASN A 39 0.71 8.83 -4.50
C ASN A 39 -0.22 7.63 -4.26
N GLU A 40 -0.01 6.54 -4.97
CA GLU A 40 -0.73 5.28 -4.76
C GLU A 40 -0.40 4.71 -3.38
N ASN A 41 0.86 4.76 -2.96
CA ASN A 41 1.28 4.41 -1.60
C ASN A 41 0.52 5.23 -0.55
N ARG A 42 0.46 6.55 -0.75
CA ARG A 42 -0.28 7.46 0.14
C ARG A 42 -1.76 7.12 0.19
N PHE A 43 -2.37 6.88 -0.97
CA PHE A 43 -3.78 6.52 -1.08
C PHE A 43 -4.10 5.22 -0.35
N ILE A 44 -3.31 4.16 -0.58
CA ILE A 44 -3.43 2.86 0.11
C ILE A 44 -3.43 3.05 1.63
N LEU A 45 -2.46 3.84 2.13
CA LEU A 45 -2.32 4.07 3.56
C LEU A 45 -3.46 4.90 4.13
N CYS A 46 -3.87 5.98 3.47
CA CYS A 46 -5.01 6.80 3.91
C CYS A 46 -6.30 5.96 3.92
N ASN A 47 -6.56 5.17 2.89
CA ASN A 47 -7.76 4.33 2.81
C ASN A 47 -7.80 3.30 3.94
N PHE A 48 -6.68 2.62 4.19
CA PHE A 48 -6.57 1.69 5.32
C PHE A 48 -6.82 2.39 6.66
N ILE A 49 -6.25 3.59 6.85
CA ILE A 49 -6.42 4.34 8.09
C ILE A 49 -7.86 4.79 8.27
N ASP A 50 -8.51 5.29 7.22
CA ASP A 50 -9.87 5.79 7.23
C ASP A 50 -10.88 4.68 7.57
N GLN A 51 -10.76 3.52 6.90
CA GLN A 51 -11.59 2.33 7.16
C GLN A 51 -11.50 1.83 8.61
N ASN A 52 -10.44 2.19 9.33
CA ASN A 52 -10.18 1.77 10.70
C ASN A 52 -10.11 2.96 11.67
N SER A 53 -10.62 4.12 11.27
CA SER A 53 -10.48 5.41 11.99
C SER A 53 -11.07 5.36 13.40
N GLU A 54 -12.24 4.74 13.57
CA GLU A 54 -12.88 4.52 14.88
C GLU A 54 -11.99 3.70 15.81
N LEU A 55 -11.46 2.58 15.31
CA LEU A 55 -10.56 1.70 16.06
C LEU A 55 -9.25 2.40 16.40
N PHE A 56 -8.76 3.26 15.51
CA PHE A 56 -7.53 4.02 15.69
C PHE A 56 -7.71 5.25 16.58
N ARG A 57 -8.95 5.59 16.93
CA ARG A 57 -9.37 6.76 17.72
C ARG A 57 -8.87 8.07 17.11
N LEU A 58 -9.02 8.21 15.80
CA LEU A 58 -8.65 9.43 15.11
C LEU A 58 -9.66 10.53 15.42
N SER A 59 -9.16 11.69 15.84
CA SER A 59 -9.97 12.86 16.14
C SER A 59 -10.18 13.77 14.93
N ARG A 60 -9.46 13.54 13.84
CA ARG A 60 -9.47 14.34 12.61
C ARG A 60 -9.44 13.42 11.39
N ASP A 61 -9.96 13.91 10.27
CA ASP A 61 -9.96 13.23 8.99
C ASP A 61 -8.52 13.00 8.49
N ILE A 62 -8.22 11.77 8.08
CA ILE A 62 -6.89 11.41 7.58
C ILE A 62 -6.56 12.09 6.24
N TYR A 63 -7.57 12.40 5.43
CA TYR A 63 -7.39 13.11 4.15
C TYR A 63 -7.05 14.59 4.35
N GLU A 64 -7.33 15.16 5.51
CA GLU A 64 -6.81 16.48 5.89
C GLU A 64 -5.40 16.37 6.46
N LEU A 65 -5.19 15.46 7.42
CA LEU A 65 -3.91 15.29 8.12
C LEU A 65 -2.76 14.82 7.24
N ASN A 66 -3.04 14.06 6.19
CA ASN A 66 -1.98 13.46 5.39
C ASN A 66 -1.09 14.51 4.69
N ASN A 67 -1.61 15.69 4.38
CA ASN A 67 -0.84 16.77 3.74
C ASN A 67 0.29 17.31 4.64
N ASP A 68 0.15 17.15 5.95
CA ASP A 68 1.10 17.65 6.95
C ASP A 68 2.16 16.60 7.35
N VAL A 69 2.08 15.39 6.80
CA VAL A 69 2.99 14.29 7.14
C VAL A 69 3.68 13.69 5.92
N THR A 70 4.92 13.29 6.13
CA THR A 70 5.68 12.53 5.13
C THR A 70 5.05 11.15 4.90
N LEU A 71 5.28 10.58 3.72
CA LEU A 71 4.79 9.25 3.39
C LEU A 71 5.31 8.17 4.37
N ASN A 72 6.56 8.29 4.82
CA ASN A 72 7.16 7.39 5.81
C ASN A 72 6.46 7.49 7.18
N GLN A 73 6.11 8.70 7.62
CA GLN A 73 5.35 8.89 8.87
C GLN A 73 3.96 8.27 8.77
N LEU A 74 3.29 8.45 7.63
CA LEU A 74 1.99 7.83 7.35
C LEU A 74 2.10 6.29 7.36
N PHE A 75 3.14 5.74 6.74
CA PHE A 75 3.42 4.31 6.74
C PHE A 75 3.66 3.76 8.15
N LEU A 76 4.52 4.41 8.93
CA LEU A 76 4.83 4.01 10.31
C LEU A 76 3.58 4.04 11.19
N PHE A 77 2.74 5.06 11.03
CA PHE A 77 1.47 5.16 11.73
C PHE A 77 0.55 3.97 11.39
N ALA A 78 0.26 3.76 10.10
CA ALA A 78 -0.60 2.68 9.63
C ALA A 78 -0.09 1.30 10.09
N TYR A 79 1.21 1.04 9.91
CA TYR A 79 1.82 -0.24 10.28
C TYR A 79 1.80 -0.49 11.79
N SER A 80 2.11 0.53 12.59
CA SER A 80 2.04 0.44 14.06
C SER A 80 0.61 0.13 14.53
N LYS A 81 -0.39 0.89 14.04
CA LYS A 81 -1.80 0.67 14.36
C LYS A 81 -2.27 -0.71 13.90
N ALA A 82 -1.85 -1.15 12.72
CA ALA A 82 -2.16 -2.50 12.22
C ALA A 82 -1.59 -3.59 13.13
N ARG A 83 -0.36 -3.44 13.63
CA ARG A 83 0.24 -4.40 14.58
C ARG A 83 -0.53 -4.45 15.89
N ILE A 84 -0.80 -3.29 16.49
CA ILE A 84 -1.46 -3.19 17.80
C ILE A 84 -2.87 -3.81 17.76
N ASN A 85 -3.57 -3.65 16.65
CA ASN A 85 -4.95 -4.10 16.48
C ASN A 85 -5.08 -5.44 15.73
N ASN A 86 -3.99 -6.17 15.48
CA ASN A 86 -3.98 -7.42 14.71
C ASN A 86 -4.51 -7.31 13.26
N LEU A 87 -4.41 -6.12 12.64
CA LEU A 87 -4.86 -5.81 11.28
C LEU A 87 -3.76 -5.87 10.21
N ILE A 88 -2.59 -6.45 10.52
CA ILE A 88 -1.53 -6.70 9.53
C ILE A 88 -2.04 -7.49 8.31
N PRO A 89 -2.91 -8.50 8.47
CA PRO A 89 -3.65 -9.11 7.36
C PRO A 89 -4.34 -8.11 6.43
N ASN A 90 -5.08 -7.17 7.00
CA ASN A 90 -5.91 -6.19 6.27
C ASN A 90 -5.03 -5.20 5.52
N LEU A 91 -4.01 -4.64 6.19
CA LEU A 91 -3.05 -3.75 5.55
C LEU A 91 -2.34 -4.43 4.38
N TYR A 92 -1.94 -5.70 4.54
CA TYR A 92 -1.38 -6.48 3.44
C TYR A 92 -2.34 -6.65 2.27
N SER A 93 -3.60 -7.00 2.55
CA SER A 93 -4.63 -7.14 1.50
C SER A 93 -4.87 -5.84 0.76
N GLU A 94 -4.85 -4.69 1.45
CA GLU A 94 -5.02 -3.38 0.82
C GLU A 94 -3.93 -3.12 -0.22
N TYR A 95 -2.66 -3.35 0.14
CA TYR A 95 -1.56 -3.24 -0.80
C TYR A 95 -1.72 -4.18 -2.02
N ILE A 96 -2.05 -5.45 -1.79
CA ILE A 96 -2.22 -6.42 -2.88
C ILE A 96 -3.36 -6.00 -3.81
N ASN A 97 -4.50 -5.62 -3.24
CA ASN A 97 -5.68 -5.24 -4.01
C ASN A 97 -5.42 -3.99 -4.86
N SER A 98 -4.81 -2.97 -4.27
CA SER A 98 -4.48 -1.74 -4.99
C SER A 98 -3.44 -1.99 -6.08
N ILE A 99 -2.39 -2.77 -5.82
CA ILE A 99 -1.38 -3.09 -6.84
C ILE A 99 -1.99 -3.91 -7.99
N ASN A 100 -2.88 -4.85 -7.69
CA ASN A 100 -3.61 -5.59 -8.72
C ASN A 100 -4.48 -4.65 -9.57
N ALA A 101 -5.22 -3.74 -8.94
CA ALA A 101 -6.06 -2.77 -9.65
C ALA A 101 -5.22 -1.82 -10.53
N ILE A 102 -4.08 -1.35 -10.03
CA ILE A 102 -3.12 -0.54 -10.80
C ILE A 102 -2.63 -1.32 -12.02
N SER A 103 -2.25 -2.59 -11.82
CA SER A 103 -1.79 -3.47 -12.89
C SER A 103 -2.85 -3.65 -13.98
N GLN A 104 -4.10 -3.88 -13.61
CA GLN A 104 -5.22 -4.04 -14.55
C GLN A 104 -5.55 -2.75 -15.31
N LYS A 105 -5.55 -1.59 -14.64
CA LYS A 105 -5.80 -0.29 -15.27
C LYS A 105 -4.76 0.03 -16.35
N ILE A 106 -3.49 -0.31 -16.09
CA ILE A 106 -2.40 -0.16 -17.05
C ILE A 106 -2.61 -1.08 -18.26
N ASP A 107 -3.06 -2.32 -18.05
CA ASP A 107 -3.34 -3.26 -19.14
C ASP A 107 -4.43 -2.73 -20.09
N THR A 108 -5.52 -2.16 -19.55
CA THR A 108 -6.61 -1.60 -20.36
C THR A 108 -6.15 -0.42 -21.24
N GLN A 109 -5.29 0.47 -20.73
CA GLN A 109 -4.80 1.62 -21.50
C GLN A 109 -3.83 1.20 -22.61
N SER A 110 -3.03 0.15 -22.41
CA SER A 110 -2.11 -0.36 -23.45
C SER A 110 -2.77 -1.16 -24.57
N ASN A 111 -4.00 -1.65 -24.35
CA ASN A 111 -4.77 -2.35 -25.39
C ASN A 111 -5.63 -1.39 -26.25
N LEU A 112 -5.65 -0.09 -25.89
CA LEU A 112 -6.37 0.96 -26.60
C LEU A 112 -5.44 1.87 -27.42
N SER A 113 -4.14 1.54 -27.47
CA SER A 113 -3.09 2.20 -28.25
C SER A 113 -2.56 1.28 -29.32
#